data_AF-A0A9W7L0A6-F1
#
_entry.id   AF-A0A9W7L0A6-F1
#
_cell.length_a   1.000
_cell.length_b   1.000
_cell.length_c   1.000
_cell.angle_alpha   90.00
_cell.angle_beta   90.00
_cell.angle_gamma   90.00
#
_symmetry.space_group_name_H-M   'P 1'
#
loop_
_entity.id
_entity.type
_entity.pdbx_description
1 polymer ?
#
loop_
_entity_poly.entity_id
_entity_poly.type
_entity_poly.pdbx_seq_one_letter_code
_entity_poly.pdbx_strand_id
1 'polypeptide(L)'
;MNKDYMSMAREYVVTTPFRNLDSQEIKCALCKTGIAKTVFFPCTHKCVCDECIEKNKIGKPGLEGSWNMCPICCDEIKIALPSTGDEVERYWKWVREVKPFIPPNFIRAFHKRSTANIKRLVGGDADRDIYDDGGGEEGKKVGAKVCVIS
;
A
#
# COMPACT_ATOMS: atom_id res chain seq x y z
N MET A 1 6.06 -16.24 -7.45
CA MET A 1 5.00 -17.26 -7.51
C MET A 1 3.74 -16.60 -8.04
N ASN A 2 3.15 -17.12 -9.12
CA ASN A 2 1.80 -16.72 -9.52
C ASN A 2 0.83 -17.39 -8.54
N LYS A 3 0.04 -16.60 -7.81
CA LYS A 3 -1.08 -17.12 -7.00
C LYS A 3 -2.22 -17.48 -7.95
N ASP A 4 -2.87 -18.62 -7.69
CA ASP A 4 -4.07 -19.02 -8.41
C ASP A 4 -5.22 -18.07 -8.03
N TYR A 5 -5.99 -17.62 -9.01
CA TYR A 5 -7.11 -16.72 -8.77
C TYR A 5 -8.12 -17.36 -7.81
N MET A 6 -8.36 -18.67 -7.93
CA MET A 6 -9.28 -19.37 -7.04
C MET A 6 -8.77 -19.45 -5.61
N SER A 7 -7.46 -19.57 -5.40
CA SER A 7 -6.89 -19.54 -4.05
C SER A 7 -7.04 -18.16 -3.42
N MET A 8 -6.79 -17.09 -4.19
CA MET A 8 -6.99 -15.72 -3.73
C MET A 8 -8.45 -15.43 -3.38
N ALA A 9 -9.41 -15.91 -4.18
CA ALA A 9 -10.83 -15.76 -3.89
C ALA A 9 -11.23 -16.45 -2.58
N ARG A 10 -10.70 -17.66 -2.31
CA ARG A 10 -10.96 -18.36 -1.04
C ARG A 10 -10.35 -17.63 0.15
N GLU A 11 -9.10 -17.18 0.05
CA GLU A 11 -8.44 -16.36 1.08
C GLU A 11 -9.24 -15.08 1.35
N TYR A 12 -9.78 -14.44 0.31
CA TYR A 12 -10.61 -13.26 0.45
C TYR A 12 -11.86 -13.54 1.30
N VAL A 13 -12.59 -14.62 0.99
CA VAL A 13 -13.81 -15.00 1.73
C VAL A 13 -13.51 -15.29 3.20
N VAL A 14 -12.47 -16.09 3.47
CA VAL A 14 -12.09 -16.45 4.85
C VAL A 14 -11.68 -15.23 5.68
N THR A 15 -11.05 -14.24 5.04
CA THR A 15 -10.56 -13.04 5.74
C THR A 15 -11.56 -11.87 5.74
N THR A 16 -12.72 -12.02 5.09
CA THR A 16 -13.77 -11.00 5.02
C THR A 16 -14.28 -10.53 6.39
N PRO A 17 -14.47 -11.39 7.41
CA PRO A 17 -14.92 -10.96 8.72
C PRO A 17 -13.97 -10.00 9.44
N PHE A 18 -12.71 -9.94 9.01
CA PHE A 18 -11.70 -9.05 9.56
C PHE A 18 -11.58 -7.74 8.78
N ARG A 19 -12.39 -7.52 7.74
CA ARG A 19 -12.38 -6.26 6.99
C ARG A 19 -13.29 -5.25 7.68
N ASN A 20 -13.06 -3.96 7.40
CA ASN A 20 -13.85 -2.89 8.00
C ASN A 20 -15.31 -2.92 7.48
N LEU A 21 -16.16 -3.71 8.14
CA LEU A 21 -17.61 -3.64 8.03
C LEU A 21 -18.08 -2.65 9.10
N ASP A 22 -18.70 -1.55 8.69
CA ASP A 22 -19.00 -0.37 9.51
C ASP A 22 -19.82 -0.65 10.78
N SER A 23 -20.40 -1.84 10.90
CA SER A 23 -21.31 -2.22 11.98
C SER A 23 -20.82 -3.35 12.87
N GLN A 24 -19.66 -3.95 12.59
CA GLN A 24 -19.21 -5.15 13.30
C GLN A 24 -18.04 -4.86 14.25
N GLU A 25 -18.24 -5.19 15.53
CA GLU A 25 -17.15 -5.31 16.49
C GLU A 25 -16.34 -6.56 16.20
N ILE A 26 -15.06 -6.38 15.88
CA ILE A 26 -14.15 -7.48 15.56
C ILE A 26 -13.25 -7.71 16.76
N LYS A 27 -13.29 -8.93 17.32
CA LYS A 27 -12.39 -9.31 18.42
C LYS A 27 -10.96 -9.44 17.91
N CYS A 28 -10.02 -8.99 18.74
CA CYS A 28 -8.59 -9.06 18.48
C CYS A 28 -8.15 -10.51 18.22
N ALA A 29 -7.44 -10.72 17.12
CA ALA A 29 -6.93 -12.03 16.73
C ALA A 29 -5.85 -12.56 17.68
N LEU A 30 -5.18 -11.70 18.45
CA LEU A 30 -4.12 -12.09 19.38
C LEU A 30 -4.67 -12.42 20.77
N CYS A 31 -5.31 -11.45 21.44
CA CYS A 31 -5.79 -11.66 22.81
C CYS A 31 -7.20 -12.25 22.91
N LYS A 32 -7.97 -12.26 21.80
CA LYS A 32 -9.37 -12.73 21.74
C LYS A 32 -10.37 -11.99 22.64
N THR A 33 -9.92 -10.98 23.39
CA THR A 33 -10.72 -10.21 24.35
C THR A 33 -10.97 -8.78 23.87
N GLY A 34 -9.92 -8.06 23.49
CA GLY A 34 -10.03 -6.66 23.05
C GLY A 34 -10.72 -6.49 21.70
N ILE A 35 -11.25 -5.30 21.45
CA ILE A 35 -11.89 -4.95 20.16
C ILE A 35 -10.87 -4.27 19.24
N ALA A 36 -10.81 -4.73 17.99
CA ALA A 36 -9.97 -4.15 16.95
C ALA A 36 -10.62 -2.87 16.38
N LYS A 37 -9.93 -1.73 16.57
CA LYS A 37 -10.36 -0.42 16.07
C LYS A 37 -9.41 0.16 15.03
N THR A 38 -8.28 -0.50 14.79
CA THR A 38 -7.24 -0.05 13.87
C THR A 38 -7.23 -0.95 12.63
N VAL A 39 -7.20 -0.32 11.45
CA VAL A 39 -7.15 -0.94 10.13
C VAL A 39 -5.70 -0.95 9.63
N PHE A 40 -5.24 -2.10 9.15
CA PHE A 40 -3.93 -2.26 8.54
C PHE A 40 -3.98 -2.08 7.04
N PHE A 41 -3.07 -1.27 6.49
CA PHE A 41 -2.94 -1.06 5.05
C PHE A 41 -1.65 -1.69 4.52
N PRO A 42 -1.68 -2.31 3.32
CA PRO A 42 -2.74 -2.23 2.31
C PRO A 42 -3.84 -3.31 2.41
N CYS A 43 -3.72 -4.31 3.28
CA CYS A 43 -4.65 -5.45 3.27
C CYS A 43 -6.08 -5.12 3.77
N THR A 44 -6.28 -3.97 4.41
CA THR A 44 -7.54 -3.44 4.96
C THR A 44 -8.16 -4.27 6.08
N HIS A 45 -7.34 -5.02 6.83
CA HIS A 45 -7.82 -5.81 7.97
C HIS A 45 -7.84 -5.00 9.27
N LYS A 46 -8.98 -5.04 9.96
CA LYS A 46 -9.25 -4.56 11.32
C LYS A 46 -9.27 -5.76 12.27
N CYS A 47 -8.09 -6.26 12.66
CA CYS A 47 -7.96 -7.58 13.31
C CYS A 47 -7.21 -7.60 14.65
N VAL A 48 -6.60 -6.51 15.09
CA VAL A 48 -5.84 -6.45 16.35
C VAL A 48 -6.30 -5.23 17.16
N CYS A 49 -6.46 -5.38 18.48
CA CYS A 49 -6.76 -4.25 19.37
C CYS A 49 -5.53 -3.38 19.61
N ASP A 50 -5.76 -2.13 20.00
CA ASP A 50 -4.70 -1.13 20.14
C ASP A 50 -3.66 -1.53 21.21
N GLU A 51 -4.09 -2.15 22.31
CA GLU A 51 -3.18 -2.68 23.33
C GLU A 51 -2.18 -3.71 22.77
N CYS A 52 -2.67 -4.62 21.92
CA CYS A 52 -1.83 -5.63 21.29
C CYS A 52 -0.93 -5.02 20.19
N ILE A 53 -1.39 -3.98 19.50
CA ILE A 53 -0.59 -3.23 18.53
C ILE A 53 0.59 -2.57 19.23
N GLU A 54 0.34 -1.88 20.35
CA GLU A 54 1.37 -1.20 21.12
C GLU A 54 2.35 -2.18 21.74
N LYS A 55 1.84 -3.22 22.43
CA LYS A 55 2.68 -4.21 23.11
C LYS A 55 3.63 -4.95 22.16
N ASN A 56 3.16 -5.28 20.95
CA ASN A 56 3.94 -6.05 19.97
C ASN A 56 4.54 -5.17 18.86
N LYS A 57 4.44 -3.84 18.97
CA LYS A 57 4.93 -2.87 17.99
C LYS A 57 4.46 -3.19 16.56
N ILE A 58 3.18 -3.52 16.39
CA ILE A 58 2.63 -3.96 15.10
C ILE A 58 2.40 -2.76 14.17
N GLY A 59 2.83 -2.87 12.91
CA GLY A 59 2.57 -1.84 11.89
C GLY A 59 3.30 -0.52 12.16
N LYS A 60 4.47 -0.58 12.81
CA LYS A 60 5.35 0.55 13.10
C LYS A 60 6.66 0.39 12.31
N PRO A 61 6.63 0.53 10.98
CA PRO A 61 7.82 0.35 10.15
C PRO A 61 8.93 1.32 10.58
N GLY A 62 10.16 0.84 10.63
CA GLY A 62 11.33 1.62 11.06
C GLY A 62 11.64 1.57 12.56
N LEU A 63 10.76 0.98 13.38
CA LEU A 63 11.06 0.73 14.80
C LEU A 63 11.75 -0.63 14.98
N GLU A 64 12.82 -0.68 15.78
CA GLU A 64 13.51 -1.93 16.09
C GLU A 64 12.58 -2.90 16.84
N GLY A 65 12.55 -4.15 16.35
CA GLY A 65 11.66 -5.19 16.85
C GLY A 65 10.19 -5.01 16.45
N SER A 66 9.88 -4.17 15.46
CA SER A 66 8.51 -4.04 14.93
C SER A 66 8.06 -5.27 14.17
N TRP A 67 6.81 -5.67 14.38
CA TRP A 67 6.15 -6.70 13.60
C TRP A 67 5.29 -6.04 12.51
N ASN A 68 5.75 -6.08 11.27
CA ASN A 68 5.08 -5.38 10.17
C ASN A 68 4.29 -6.33 9.26
N MET A 69 3.74 -7.43 9.80
CA MET A 69 2.94 -8.38 9.02
C MET A 69 1.52 -8.49 9.61
N CYS A 70 0.50 -8.52 8.78
CA CYS A 70 -0.87 -8.70 9.24
C CYS A 70 -1.04 -10.12 9.82
N PRO A 71 -1.53 -10.31 11.06
CA PRO A 71 -1.70 -11.64 11.65
C PRO A 71 -2.72 -12.54 10.94
N ILE A 72 -3.54 -11.98 10.04
CA ILE A 72 -4.60 -12.70 9.33
C ILE A 72 -4.15 -13.18 7.96
N CYS A 73 -3.55 -12.30 7.15
CA CYS A 73 -3.15 -12.62 5.77
C CYS A 73 -1.64 -12.71 5.57
N CYS A 74 -0.84 -12.40 6.59
CA CYS A 74 0.61 -12.31 6.49
C CYS A 74 1.11 -11.36 5.39
N ASP A 75 0.30 -10.36 5.02
CA ASP A 75 0.76 -9.28 4.14
C ASP A 75 1.46 -8.19 4.95
N GLU A 76 2.41 -7.50 4.32
CA GLU A 76 3.19 -6.44 4.96
C GLU A 76 2.32 -5.21 5.27
N ILE A 77 2.34 -4.77 6.53
CA ILE A 77 1.68 -3.57 7.01
C ILE A 77 2.59 -2.37 6.75
N LYS A 78 2.11 -1.45 5.92
CA LYS A 78 2.80 -0.19 5.61
C LYS A 78 2.40 0.93 6.56
N ILE A 79 1.12 0.94 6.97
CA ILE A 79 0.59 1.90 7.92
C ILE A 79 -0.62 1.30 8.64
N ALA A 80 -0.81 1.66 9.90
CA ALA A 80 -1.96 1.32 10.71
C ALA A 80 -2.75 2.61 11.02
N LEU A 81 -4.05 2.62 10.72
CA LEU A 81 -4.91 3.80 10.86
C LEU A 81 -6.15 3.46 11.68
N PRO A 82 -6.65 4.37 12.54
CA PRO A 82 -7.92 4.15 13.24
C PRO A 82 -9.07 4.04 12.24
N SER A 83 -10.07 3.20 12.56
CA SER A 83 -11.29 3.03 11.77
C SER A 83 -12.24 4.20 12.07
N THR A 84 -12.18 5.22 11.22
CA THR A 84 -12.93 6.48 11.37
C THR A 84 -13.85 6.77 10.19
N GLY A 85 -13.82 5.94 9.15
CA GLY A 85 -14.59 6.08 7.90
C GLY A 85 -13.81 6.79 6.78
N ASP A 86 -12.71 7.46 7.11
CA ASP A 86 -11.82 8.17 6.19
C ASP A 86 -10.45 7.49 6.03
N GLU A 87 -10.24 6.31 6.63
CA GLU A 87 -8.92 5.68 6.67
C GLU A 87 -8.37 5.31 5.29
N VAL A 88 -9.25 4.98 4.34
CA VAL A 88 -8.87 4.68 2.95
C VAL A 88 -8.33 5.93 2.25
N GLU A 89 -8.99 7.08 2.46
CA GLU A 89 -8.54 8.35 1.90
C GLU A 89 -7.19 8.77 2.50
N ARG A 90 -7.04 8.61 3.82
CA ARG A 90 -5.78 8.88 4.54
C ARG A 90 -4.65 7.98 4.04
N TYR A 91 -4.92 6.70 3.77
CA TYR A 91 -3.95 5.80 3.18
C TYR A 91 -3.51 6.30 1.79
N TRP A 92 -4.44 6.64 0.90
CA TRP A 92 -4.09 7.13 -0.44
C TRP A 92 -3.39 8.49 -0.42
N LYS A 93 -3.70 9.34 0.56
CA LYS A 93 -2.93 10.57 0.81
C LYS A 93 -1.48 10.24 1.19
N TRP A 94 -1.27 9.33 2.13
CA TRP A 94 0.07 8.85 2.52
C TRP A 94 0.85 8.23 1.34
N VAL A 95 0.20 7.40 0.51
CA VAL A 95 0.86 6.80 -0.68
C VAL A 95 1.36 7.89 -1.63
N ARG A 96 0.58 8.96 -1.83
CA ARG A 96 0.96 10.12 -2.68
C ARG A 96 2.10 10.93 -2.09
N GLU A 97 2.20 11.00 -0.77
CA GLU A 97 3.27 11.68 -0.05
C GLU A 97 4.58 10.90 -0.10
N VAL A 98 4.54 9.60 0.23
CA VAL A 98 5.75 8.74 0.29
C VAL A 98 6.27 8.36 -1.10
N LYS A 99 5.39 8.26 -2.10
CA LYS A 99 5.72 7.82 -3.47
C LYS A 99 6.61 6.56 -3.45
N PRO A 100 6.09 5.42 -2.99
CA PRO A 100 6.89 4.21 -2.82
C PRO A 100 7.59 3.84 -4.13
N PHE A 101 8.83 3.36 -4.01
CA PHE A 101 9.66 3.03 -5.17
C PHE A 101 8.97 2.02 -6.08
N ILE A 102 8.76 2.41 -7.34
CA ILE A 102 8.28 1.53 -8.39
C ILE A 102 9.49 1.11 -9.22
N PRO A 103 9.81 -0.19 -9.33
CA PRO A 103 10.94 -0.64 -10.13
C PRO A 103 10.85 -0.12 -11.59
N PRO A 104 11.91 0.51 -12.14
CA PRO A 104 11.87 1.07 -13.50
C PRO A 104 11.53 0.04 -14.59
N ASN A 105 11.95 -1.21 -14.38
CA ASN A 105 11.61 -2.32 -15.27
C ASN A 105 10.11 -2.61 -15.30
N PHE A 106 9.42 -2.44 -14.17
CA PHE A 106 7.97 -2.55 -14.10
C PHE A 106 7.31 -1.44 -14.91
N ILE A 107 7.74 -0.18 -14.73
CA ILE A 107 7.22 0.98 -15.48
C ILE A 107 7.36 0.75 -17.00
N ARG A 108 8.56 0.39 -17.45
CA ARG A 108 8.83 0.10 -18.87
C ARG A 108 7.97 -1.04 -19.42
N ALA A 109 7.83 -2.14 -18.67
CA ALA A 109 7.01 -3.27 -19.08
C ALA A 109 5.51 -2.93 -19.08
N PHE A 110 5.07 -2.16 -18.09
CA PHE A 110 3.69 -1.70 -17.97
C PHE A 110 3.33 -0.81 -19.15
N HIS A 111 4.11 0.24 -19.46
CA HIS A 111 3.87 1.10 -20.63
C HIS A 111 3.86 0.29 -21.93
N LYS A 112 4.87 -0.57 -22.16
CA LYS A 112 4.90 -1.38 -23.39
C LYS A 112 3.63 -2.21 -23.58
N ARG A 113 3.10 -2.80 -22.51
CA ARG A 113 1.89 -3.64 -22.56
C ARG A 113 0.59 -2.83 -22.56
N SER A 114 0.51 -1.75 -21.79
CA SER A 114 -0.68 -0.91 -21.71
C SER A 114 -0.88 -0.14 -23.01
N THR A 115 0.16 0.45 -23.60
CA THR A 115 0.07 1.14 -24.90
C THR A 115 -0.27 0.15 -26.03
N ALA A 116 0.30 -1.06 -26.02
CA ALA A 116 -0.04 -2.10 -27.00
C ALA A 116 -1.50 -2.58 -26.86
N ASN A 117 -2.00 -2.72 -25.63
CA ASN A 117 -3.39 -3.11 -25.37
C ASN A 117 -4.37 -1.97 -25.71
N ILE A 118 -4.04 -0.71 -25.40
CA ILE A 118 -4.85 0.45 -25.77
C ILE A 118 -4.91 0.58 -27.30
N LYS A 119 -3.79 0.46 -28.02
CA LYS A 119 -3.77 0.46 -29.50
C LYS A 119 -4.66 -0.64 -30.09
N ARG A 120 -4.70 -1.83 -29.48
CA ARG A 120 -5.60 -2.92 -29.89
C ARG A 120 -7.07 -2.66 -29.61
N LEU A 121 -7.39 -1.94 -28.54
CA LEU A 121 -8.78 -1.60 -28.17
C LEU A 121 -9.33 -0.42 -28.98
N VAL A 122 -8.47 0.52 -29.39
CA VAL A 122 -8.87 1.74 -30.09
C VAL A 122 -8.87 1.59 -31.62
N GLY A 123 -8.26 0.52 -32.16
CA GLY A 123 -8.47 0.08 -33.54
C GLY A 123 -8.34 1.20 -34.58
N GLY A 124 -7.12 1.70 -34.81
CA GLY A 124 -6.88 2.63 -35.91
C GLY A 124 -5.56 3.37 -35.76
N ASP A 125 -4.82 3.44 -36.87
CA ASP A 125 -3.58 4.17 -37.02
C ASP A 125 -3.73 5.62 -36.58
N ALA A 126 -3.04 5.98 -35.50
CA ALA A 126 -2.78 7.37 -35.14
C ALA A 126 -1.27 7.52 -34.95
N ASP A 127 -0.58 7.68 -36.07
CA ASP A 127 0.64 8.47 -36.13
C ASP A 127 0.31 9.89 -35.66
N ARG A 128 0.57 10.15 -34.38
CA ARG A 128 0.84 11.50 -33.88
C ARG A 128 1.95 11.40 -32.85
N ASP A 129 3.17 11.44 -33.36
CA ASP A 129 4.32 11.95 -32.64
C ASP A 129 4.04 13.40 -32.24
N ILE A 130 3.58 13.62 -31.01
CA ILE A 130 3.72 14.92 -30.35
C ILE A 130 3.98 14.65 -28.87
N TYR A 131 5.24 14.43 -28.53
CA TYR A 131 5.81 15.06 -27.34
C TYR A 131 7.21 15.55 -27.70
N ASP A 132 7.27 16.87 -27.82
CA ASP A 132 8.41 17.73 -28.07
C ASP A 132 9.46 17.55 -26.96
N ASP A 133 10.62 16.99 -27.32
CA ASP A 133 11.79 16.81 -26.46
C ASP A 133 12.67 18.07 -26.59
N GLY A 134 12.28 19.13 -25.88
CA GLY A 134 13.08 20.34 -25.72
C GLY A 134 14.22 20.11 -24.74
N GLY A 135 15.39 19.72 -25.25
CA GLY A 135 16.62 19.60 -24.46
C GLY A 135 17.20 20.93 -23.97
N GLY A 136 18.07 20.88 -22.96
CA GLY A 136 18.97 21.99 -22.63
C GLY A 136 19.52 22.07 -21.21
N GLU A 137 20.73 21.52 -21.04
CA GLU A 137 21.88 22.10 -20.31
C GLU A 137 22.12 21.93 -18.80
N GLU A 138 23.42 22.02 -18.52
CA GLU A 138 24.21 21.57 -17.38
C GLU A 138 24.17 22.48 -16.14
N GLY A 139 24.40 21.83 -14.98
CA GLY A 139 25.39 22.31 -14.01
C GLY A 139 24.97 23.33 -12.96
N LYS A 140 24.78 22.89 -11.70
CA LYS A 140 25.54 23.41 -10.55
C LYS A 140 25.33 22.56 -9.29
N LYS A 141 26.44 22.06 -8.74
CA LYS A 141 26.51 21.48 -7.39
C LYS A 141 26.21 22.58 -6.37
N VAL A 142 25.27 22.35 -5.44
CA VAL A 142 25.14 23.16 -4.22
C VAL A 142 24.97 22.21 -3.03
N GLY A 143 25.79 22.48 -2.02
CA GLY A 143 26.13 21.55 -0.94
C GLY A 143 24.97 21.18 -0.03
N ALA A 144 25.02 19.94 0.44
CA ALA A 144 24.21 19.44 1.53
C ALA A 144 24.53 20.21 2.82
N LYS A 145 23.56 20.96 3.34
CA LYS A 145 23.53 21.34 4.75
C LYS A 145 22.86 20.20 5.51
N VAL A 146 23.66 19.53 6.34
CA VAL A 146 23.21 18.59 7.36
C VAL A 146 22.47 19.39 8.44
N CYS A 147 21.18 19.11 8.63
CA CYS A 147 20.47 19.51 9.84
C CYS A 147 20.67 18.41 10.88
N VAL A 148 21.45 18.72 11.92
CA VAL A 148 21.45 17.98 13.19
C VAL A 148 20.25 18.49 13.97
N ILE A 149 19.40 17.59 14.46
CA ILE A 149 18.37 17.91 15.45
C ILE A 149 18.63 17.01 16.67
N SER A 150 18.96 17.70 17.76
CA SER A 150 19.02 17.31 19.18
C SER A 150 20.12 16.36 19.62
#